data_AF-A0A358L5V4-F1
#
_entry.id   AF-A0A358L5V4-F1
#
_cell.length_a   1.000
_cell.length_b   1.000
_cell.length_c   1.000
_cell.angle_alpha   90.00
_cell.angle_beta   90.00
_cell.angle_gamma   90.00
#
_symmetry.space_group_name_H-M   'P 1'
#
loop_
_entity.id
_entity.type
_entity.pdbx_description
1 polymer ?
#
loop_
_entity_poly.entity_id
_entity_poly.type
_entity_poly.pdbx_seq_one_letter_code
_entity_poly.pdbx_strand_id
1 'polypeptide(L)'
;ITNEVQEVYRLQGVKINDKHIEVIVRQMLRKATIASAGSSDFLDGEQVEVSRVKISNRELENNGKIAATYMRDLLGITKASLATESFISAASFQETTRVLTEAAVAGKRDELRGLKENVIVGRLIPAGTGYAYHQDRMRRKAAGEAPVVPQVTADEASASLAELLNAGLGGNDD
;
A
#
# COMPACT_ATOMS: atom_id res chain seq x y z
N ILE A 1 18.90 15.93 5.68
CA ILE A 1 18.25 15.55 4.41
C ILE A 1 17.32 16.64 3.92
N THR A 2 16.33 17.06 4.71
CA THR A 2 15.37 18.10 4.30
C THR A 2 16.06 19.41 3.94
N ASN A 3 16.94 19.92 4.81
CA ASN A 3 17.65 21.17 4.59
C ASN A 3 18.55 21.13 3.34
N GLU A 4 19.33 20.06 3.17
CA GLU A 4 20.27 19.93 2.06
C GLU A 4 19.54 19.82 0.71
N VAL A 5 18.46 19.04 0.63
CA VAL A 5 17.64 18.96 -0.60
C VAL A 5 16.97 20.29 -0.88
N GLN A 6 16.46 20.95 0.16
CA GLN A 6 15.78 22.24 0.04
C GLN A 6 16.72 23.36 -0.42
N GLU A 7 17.97 23.35 0.01
CA GLU A 7 18.99 24.31 -0.44
C GLU A 7 19.22 24.23 -1.96
N VAL A 8 19.30 23.03 -2.52
CA VAL A 8 19.45 22.83 -3.97
C VAL A 8 18.25 23.39 -4.74
N TYR A 9 17.02 23.14 -4.28
CA TYR A 9 15.81 23.69 -4.91
C TYR A 9 15.76 25.23 -4.80
N ARG A 10 16.15 25.78 -3.65
CA ARG A 10 16.23 27.24 -3.44
C ARG A 10 17.26 27.88 -4.36
N LEU A 11 18.42 27.25 -4.55
CA LEU A 11 19.48 27.71 -5.46
C LEU A 11 18.98 27.76 -6.92
N GLN A 12 18.09 26.86 -7.31
CA GLN A 12 17.45 26.85 -8.63
C GLN A 12 16.22 27.77 -8.73
N GLY A 13 15.90 28.52 -7.66
CA GLY A 13 14.74 29.41 -7.61
C GLY A 13 13.39 28.69 -7.49
N VAL A 14 13.39 27.38 -7.24
CA VAL A 14 12.17 26.57 -7.12
C VAL A 14 11.71 26.51 -5.67
N LYS A 15 10.47 26.95 -5.42
CA LYS A 15 9.86 26.88 -4.08
C LYS A 15 9.07 25.58 -3.93
N ILE A 16 9.54 24.69 -3.04
CA ILE A 16 8.82 23.47 -2.64
C ILE A 16 8.57 23.50 -1.13
N ASN A 17 7.40 23.03 -0.69
CA ASN A 17 7.09 22.94 0.74
C ASN A 17 7.82 21.73 1.36
N ASP A 18 8.43 21.92 2.53
CA ASP A 18 9.20 20.90 3.23
C ASP A 18 8.39 19.61 3.49
N LYS A 19 7.06 19.71 3.62
CA LYS A 19 6.14 18.57 3.76
C LYS A 19 6.33 17.51 2.67
N HIS A 20 6.66 17.91 1.44
CA HIS A 20 6.88 16.95 0.34
C HIS A 20 8.14 16.12 0.58
N ILE A 21 9.22 16.76 1.01
CA ILE A 21 10.49 16.09 1.31
C ILE A 21 10.33 15.19 2.54
N GLU A 22 9.62 15.66 3.56
CA GLU A 22 9.31 14.86 4.76
C GLU A 22 8.51 13.61 4.44
N VAL A 23 7.55 13.68 3.51
CA VAL A 23 6.80 12.51 3.06
C VAL A 23 7.73 11.49 2.39
N ILE A 24 8.71 11.94 1.60
CA ILE A 24 9.71 11.04 0.98
C ILE A 24 10.62 10.42 2.04
N VAL A 25 11.15 11.22 2.96
CA VAL A 25 12.00 10.74 4.07
C VAL A 25 11.24 9.75 4.95
N ARG A 26 9.94 9.96 5.18
CA ARG A 26 9.08 8.99 5.87
C ARG A 26 9.02 7.65 5.14
N GLN A 27 8.98 7.63 3.80
CA GLN A 27 9.04 6.39 3.04
C GLN A 27 10.42 5.71 3.12
N MET A 28 11.49 6.50 3.17
CA MET A 28 12.86 5.99 3.35
C MET A 28 13.06 5.33 4.73
N LEU A 29 12.33 5.78 5.75
CA LEU A 29 12.37 5.28 7.15
C LEU A 29 11.27 4.26 7.47
N ARG A 30 10.67 3.62 6.46
CA ARG A 30 9.51 2.73 6.65
C ARG A 30 9.87 1.36 7.25
N LYS A 31 11.13 0.94 7.14
CA LYS A 31 11.64 -0.32 7.68
C LYS A 31 12.40 -0.12 8.99
N ALA A 32 12.42 -1.15 9.81
CA ALA A 32 13.18 -1.21 11.04
C ALA A 32 13.75 -2.59 11.26
N THR A 33 14.95 -2.63 11.82
CA THR A 33 15.60 -3.85 12.28
C THR A 33 15.28 -4.09 13.75
N ILE A 34 14.82 -5.28 14.09
CA ILE A 34 14.52 -5.67 15.48
C ILE A 34 15.83 -5.83 16.25
N ALA A 35 15.95 -5.08 17.35
CA ALA A 35 17.08 -5.16 18.28
C ALA A 35 16.83 -6.18 19.39
N SER A 36 15.58 -6.31 19.84
CA SER A 36 15.15 -7.35 20.77
C SER A 36 13.68 -7.67 20.55
N ALA A 37 13.35 -8.94 20.35
CA ALA A 37 12.00 -9.41 20.08
C ALA A 37 11.05 -9.29 21.29
N GLY A 38 11.57 -9.25 22.51
CA GLY A 38 10.75 -9.24 23.73
C GLY A 38 9.80 -10.44 23.77
N SER A 39 8.50 -10.19 23.90
CA SER A 39 7.43 -11.21 23.88
C SER A 39 6.67 -11.27 22.53
N SER A 40 7.21 -10.66 21.48
CA SER A 40 6.65 -10.70 20.13
C SER A 40 7.10 -11.96 19.36
N ASP A 41 6.45 -12.22 18.24
CA ASP A 41 6.84 -13.29 17.30
C ASP A 41 7.94 -12.86 16.31
N PHE A 42 8.58 -11.71 16.52
CA PHE A 42 9.67 -11.26 15.67
C PHE A 42 10.98 -11.99 15.99
N LEU A 43 11.91 -11.99 15.02
CA LEU A 43 13.27 -12.47 15.23
C LEU A 43 14.25 -11.30 15.45
N ASP A 44 15.24 -11.50 16.31
CA ASP A 44 16.32 -10.53 16.49
C ASP A 44 17.12 -10.39 15.19
N GLY A 45 17.35 -9.14 14.76
CA GLY A 45 17.96 -8.83 13.46
C GLY A 45 17.00 -8.92 12.27
N GLU A 46 15.73 -9.27 12.46
CA GLU A 46 14.73 -9.25 11.39
C GLU A 46 14.42 -7.82 10.95
N GLN A 47 14.37 -7.59 9.64
CA GLN A 47 13.90 -6.33 9.07
C GLN A 47 12.41 -6.38 8.77
N VAL A 48 11.65 -5.52 9.42
CA VAL A 48 10.19 -5.50 9.39
C VAL A 48 9.68 -4.08 9.14
N GLU A 49 8.39 -3.95 8.82
CA GLU A 49 7.77 -2.64 8.67
C GLU A 49 7.49 -1.99 10.04
N VAL A 50 7.81 -0.69 10.17
CA VAL A 50 7.60 0.06 11.42
C VAL A 50 6.11 0.05 11.84
N SER A 51 5.18 0.03 10.89
CA SER A 51 3.75 -0.11 11.15
C SER A 51 3.42 -1.43 11.84
N ARG A 52 3.96 -2.56 11.36
CA ARG A 52 3.74 -3.90 11.90
C ARG A 52 4.28 -4.02 13.32
N VAL A 53 5.49 -3.52 13.57
CA VAL A 53 6.08 -3.53 14.92
C VAL A 53 5.26 -2.67 15.88
N LYS A 54 4.80 -1.49 15.44
CA LYS A 54 3.97 -0.63 16.27
C LYS A 54 2.62 -1.25 16.64
N ILE A 55 2.00 -1.99 15.72
CA ILE A 55 0.74 -2.69 15.98
C ILE A 55 0.99 -3.81 16.99
N SER A 56 1.98 -4.67 16.73
CA SER A 56 2.33 -5.78 17.63
C SER A 56 2.71 -5.30 19.02
N ASN A 57 3.55 -4.26 19.14
CA ASN A 57 3.92 -3.71 20.44
C ASN A 57 2.72 -3.14 21.20
N ARG A 58 1.79 -2.46 20.53
CA ARG A 58 0.58 -1.96 21.17
C ARG A 58 -0.27 -3.10 21.76
N GLU A 59 -0.37 -4.22 21.05
CA GLU A 59 -1.08 -5.41 21.54
C GLU A 59 -0.36 -6.06 22.73
N LEU A 60 0.97 -6.12 22.70
CA LEU A 60 1.77 -6.66 23.80
C LEU A 60 1.66 -5.78 25.05
N GLU A 61 1.77 -4.46 24.90
CA GLU A 61 1.64 -3.47 25.98
C GLU A 61 0.26 -3.55 26.63
N ASN A 62 -0.81 -3.67 25.84
CA ASN A 62 -2.17 -3.85 26.35
C ASN A 62 -2.34 -5.14 27.17
N ASN A 63 -1.55 -6.17 26.87
CA ASN A 63 -1.54 -7.45 27.58
C ASN A 63 -0.49 -7.49 28.71
N GLY A 64 0.18 -6.37 29.01
CA GLY A 64 1.23 -6.29 30.04
C GLY A 64 2.50 -7.09 29.71
N LYS A 65 2.72 -7.42 28.43
CA LYS A 65 3.90 -8.17 27.95
C LYS A 65 5.03 -7.22 27.54
N ILE A 66 6.23 -7.77 27.37
CA ILE A 66 7.42 -6.99 26.98
C ILE A 66 7.36 -6.70 25.48
N ALA A 67 7.32 -5.43 25.11
CA ALA A 67 7.32 -4.96 23.72
C ALA A 67 8.67 -5.22 23.03
N ALA A 68 8.64 -5.38 21.71
CA ALA A 68 9.86 -5.51 20.91
C ALA A 68 10.57 -4.15 20.76
N THR A 69 11.89 -4.15 20.87
CA THR A 69 12.72 -2.96 20.63
C THR A 69 13.28 -3.01 19.22
N TYR A 70 13.30 -1.88 18.52
CA TYR A 70 13.71 -1.81 17.12
C TYR A 70 14.44 -0.51 16.80
N MET A 71 15.31 -0.56 15.78
CA MET A 71 15.99 0.61 15.22
C MET A 71 15.46 0.86 13.81
N ARG A 72 15.16 2.12 13.47
CA ARG A 72 14.68 2.45 12.12
C ARG A 72 15.83 2.42 11.13
N ASP A 73 15.56 1.84 9.97
CA ASP A 73 16.51 1.79 8.87
C ASP A 73 16.23 2.93 7.90
N LEU A 74 17.28 3.66 7.52
CA LEU A 74 17.21 4.63 6.44
C LEU A 74 17.58 3.95 5.12
N LEU A 75 16.59 3.67 4.30
CA LEU A 75 16.76 3.06 2.98
C LEU A 75 16.71 4.11 1.88
N GLY A 76 17.55 3.96 0.86
CA GLY A 76 17.43 4.75 -0.38
C GLY A 76 16.08 4.52 -1.05
N ILE A 77 15.60 5.50 -1.84
CA ILE A 77 14.24 5.50 -2.43
C ILE A 77 13.98 4.23 -3.25
N THR A 78 14.96 3.79 -4.06
CA THR A 78 14.85 2.56 -4.87
C THR A 78 14.69 1.32 -3.99
N LYS A 79 15.50 1.19 -2.94
CA LYS A 79 15.45 0.04 -2.02
C LYS A 79 14.16 0.05 -1.18
N ALA A 80 13.71 1.22 -0.74
CA ALA A 80 12.45 1.39 -0.01
C ALA A 80 11.22 1.06 -0.89
N SER A 81 11.31 1.32 -2.20
CA SER A 81 10.24 1.00 -3.18
C SER A 81 10.15 -0.48 -3.49
N LEU A 82 11.27 -1.20 -3.48
CA LEU A 82 11.29 -2.66 -3.65
C LEU A 82 10.86 -3.40 -2.37
N ALA A 83 11.13 -2.82 -1.20
CA ALA A 83 10.76 -3.37 0.11
C ALA A 83 9.31 -3.03 0.54
N THR A 84 8.37 -2.90 -0.40
CA THR A 84 6.94 -2.73 -0.07
C THR A 84 6.30 -4.07 0.29
N GLU A 85 5.25 -4.05 1.11
CA GLU A 85 4.48 -5.27 1.44
C GLU A 85 3.74 -5.83 0.23
N SER A 86 3.18 -4.94 -0.61
CA SER A 86 2.52 -5.32 -1.85
C SER A 86 3.56 -5.78 -2.87
N PHE A 87 3.63 -7.10 -3.08
CA PHE A 87 4.51 -7.67 -4.08
C PHE A 87 4.05 -7.31 -5.50
N ILE A 88 2.75 -7.07 -5.71
CA ILE A 88 2.19 -6.60 -6.99
C ILE A 88 2.72 -5.19 -7.30
N SER A 89 2.75 -4.32 -6.29
CA SER A 89 3.31 -2.97 -6.43
C SER A 89 4.83 -2.99 -6.61
N ALA A 90 5.55 -3.85 -5.89
CA ALA A 90 7.00 -3.99 -6.01
C ALA A 90 7.40 -4.54 -7.39
N ALA A 91 6.76 -5.61 -7.85
CA ALA A 91 7.07 -6.28 -9.12
C ALA A 91 6.84 -5.39 -10.35
N SER A 92 5.95 -4.41 -10.23
CA SER A 92 5.68 -3.42 -11.29
C SER A 92 6.62 -2.21 -11.24
N PHE A 93 7.50 -2.09 -10.25
CA PHE A 93 8.54 -1.06 -10.22
C PHE A 93 9.79 -1.52 -10.97
N GLN A 94 10.48 -2.53 -10.45
CA GLN A 94 11.70 -3.13 -11.03
C GLN A 94 11.84 -4.59 -10.56
N GLU A 95 12.80 -5.33 -11.14
CA GLU A 95 13.21 -6.68 -10.68
C GLU A 95 12.06 -7.71 -10.62
N THR A 96 11.11 -7.61 -11.55
CA THR A 96 9.85 -8.38 -11.58
C THR A 96 10.04 -9.88 -11.34
N THR A 97 11.01 -10.52 -12.01
CA THR A 97 11.28 -11.95 -11.85
C THR A 97 11.66 -12.30 -10.41
N ARG A 98 12.58 -11.55 -9.79
CA ARG A 98 13.03 -11.80 -8.42
C ARG A 98 11.86 -11.64 -7.43
N VAL A 99 11.13 -10.54 -7.53
CA VAL A 99 10.01 -10.22 -6.62
C VAL A 99 8.92 -11.29 -6.69
N LEU A 100 8.53 -11.72 -7.89
CA LEU A 100 7.50 -12.75 -8.05
C LEU A 100 7.97 -14.13 -7.57
N THR A 101 9.23 -14.50 -7.80
CA THR A 101 9.78 -15.77 -7.29
C THR A 101 9.79 -15.81 -5.76
N GLU A 102 10.25 -14.74 -5.09
CA GLU A 102 10.26 -14.65 -3.63
C GLU A 102 8.84 -14.69 -3.06
N ALA A 103 7.90 -13.97 -3.68
CA ALA A 103 6.50 -13.97 -3.26
C ALA A 103 5.85 -15.35 -3.42
N ALA A 104 6.15 -16.08 -4.50
CA ALA A 104 5.65 -17.43 -4.75
C ALA A 104 6.21 -18.44 -3.75
N VAL A 105 7.52 -18.41 -3.49
CA VAL A 105 8.18 -19.31 -2.54
C VAL A 105 7.67 -19.08 -1.11
N ALA A 106 7.46 -17.82 -0.72
CA ALA A 106 6.93 -17.47 0.59
C ALA A 106 5.39 -17.60 0.70
N GLY A 107 4.68 -17.92 -0.39
CA GLY A 107 3.22 -17.97 -0.41
C GLY A 107 2.55 -16.66 -0.02
N LYS A 108 3.17 -15.51 -0.36
CA LYS A 108 2.69 -14.18 0.05
C LYS A 108 1.32 -13.89 -0.55
N ARG A 109 0.45 -13.28 0.25
CA ARG A 109 -0.86 -12.78 -0.18
C ARG A 109 -0.84 -11.26 -0.14
N ASP A 110 -1.34 -10.64 -1.20
CA ASP A 110 -1.46 -9.19 -1.25
C ASP A 110 -2.80 -8.71 -0.69
N GLU A 111 -2.77 -7.67 0.13
CA GLU A 111 -3.96 -7.16 0.81
C GLU A 111 -4.66 -6.01 0.07
N LEU A 112 -4.07 -5.49 -1.01
CA LEU A 112 -4.70 -4.47 -1.85
C LEU A 112 -5.02 -3.16 -1.08
N ARG A 113 -4.11 -2.71 -0.22
CA ARG A 113 -4.24 -1.49 0.61
C ARG A 113 -3.65 -0.23 -0.05
N GLY A 114 -2.85 -0.38 -1.08
CA GLY A 114 -2.10 0.64 -1.79
C GLY A 114 -2.76 1.06 -3.10
N LEU A 115 -2.23 2.13 -3.70
CA LEU A 115 -2.80 2.71 -4.92
C LEU A 115 -2.50 1.84 -6.14
N LYS A 116 -1.24 1.49 -6.36
CA LYS A 116 -0.77 0.86 -7.61
C LYS A 116 -1.35 -0.53 -7.84
N GLU A 117 -1.41 -1.34 -6.80
CA GLU A 117 -2.02 -2.67 -6.87
C GLU A 117 -3.53 -2.63 -7.18
N ASN A 118 -4.29 -1.68 -6.64
CA ASN A 118 -5.70 -1.55 -6.98
C ASN A 118 -5.89 -1.10 -8.43
N VAL A 119 -5.02 -0.21 -8.94
CA VAL A 119 -5.00 0.16 -10.36
C VAL A 119 -4.71 -1.06 -11.24
N ILE A 120 -3.70 -1.87 -10.90
CA ILE A 120 -3.30 -3.05 -11.68
C ILE A 120 -4.43 -4.09 -11.73
N VAL A 121 -5.15 -4.28 -10.61
CA VAL A 121 -6.25 -5.25 -10.50
C VAL A 121 -7.58 -4.68 -11.02
N GLY A 122 -7.64 -3.39 -11.39
CA GLY A 122 -8.86 -2.74 -11.91
C GLY A 122 -9.92 -2.43 -10.85
N ARG A 123 -9.51 -2.23 -9.59
CA ARG A 123 -10.40 -1.84 -8.47
C ARG A 123 -10.30 -0.34 -8.20
N LEU A 124 -11.31 0.22 -7.53
CA LEU A 124 -11.25 1.58 -7.00
C LEU A 124 -9.99 1.75 -6.14
N ILE A 125 -9.30 2.87 -6.31
CA ILE A 125 -8.10 3.16 -5.50
C ILE A 125 -8.48 3.60 -4.08
N PRO A 126 -7.68 3.27 -3.04
CA PRO A 126 -7.93 3.66 -1.66
C PRO A 126 -7.58 5.13 -1.36
N ALA A 127 -7.97 6.04 -2.26
CA ALA A 127 -7.80 7.48 -2.12
C ALA A 127 -8.95 8.22 -2.82
N GLY A 128 -9.13 9.50 -2.47
CA GLY A 128 -10.20 10.33 -3.04
C GLY A 128 -11.59 9.71 -2.82
N THR A 129 -12.40 9.62 -3.87
CA THR A 129 -13.74 9.04 -3.83
C THR A 129 -13.74 7.55 -3.49
N GLY A 130 -12.69 6.81 -3.86
CA GLY A 130 -12.54 5.39 -3.52
C GLY A 130 -12.18 5.14 -2.05
N TYR A 131 -11.78 6.17 -1.30
CA TYR A 131 -11.42 6.02 0.12
C TYR A 131 -12.60 5.53 0.97
N ALA A 132 -13.81 6.09 0.76
CA ALA A 132 -15.02 5.67 1.47
C ALA A 132 -15.38 4.19 1.20
N TYR A 133 -15.25 3.75 -0.06
CA TYR A 133 -15.45 2.35 -0.46
C TYR A 133 -14.51 1.40 0.28
N HIS A 134 -13.22 1.76 0.37
CA HIS A 134 -12.24 0.95 1.10
C HIS A 134 -12.46 0.96 2.61
N GLN A 135 -12.87 2.09 3.20
CA GLN A 135 -13.22 2.15 4.62
C GLN A 135 -14.38 1.23 4.98
N ASP A 136 -15.46 1.28 4.19
CA ASP A 136 -16.62 0.42 4.41
C ASP A 136 -16.25 -1.06 4.27
N ARG A 137 -15.48 -1.40 3.24
CA ARG A 137 -14.97 -2.76 3.04
C ARG A 137 -14.11 -3.25 4.21
N MET A 138 -13.23 -2.41 4.74
CA MET A 138 -12.40 -2.75 5.91
C MET A 138 -13.25 -2.93 7.18
N ARG A 139 -14.30 -2.09 7.35
CA ARG A 139 -15.25 -2.22 8.45
C ARG A 139 -16.04 -3.53 8.38
N ARG A 140 -16.57 -3.90 7.21
CA ARG A 140 -17.29 -5.16 7.00
C ARG A 140 -16.38 -6.37 7.23
N LYS A 141 -15.14 -6.31 6.74
CA LYS A 141 -14.12 -7.35 6.99
C LYS A 141 -13.83 -7.51 8.49
N ALA A 142 -13.75 -6.41 9.24
CA ALA A 142 -13.58 -6.45 10.70
C ALA A 142 -14.81 -6.99 11.43
N ALA A 143 -16.01 -6.79 10.87
CA ALA A 143 -17.27 -7.35 11.38
C ALA A 143 -17.48 -8.84 11.02
N GLY A 144 -16.56 -9.46 10.27
CA GLY A 144 -16.68 -10.85 9.83
C GLY A 144 -17.66 -11.07 8.68
N GLU A 145 -18.16 -10.00 8.06
CA GLU A 145 -19.04 -10.10 6.90
C GLU A 145 -18.23 -10.50 5.66
N ALA A 146 -18.73 -11.51 4.93
CA ALA A 146 -18.11 -11.94 3.69
C ALA A 146 -18.11 -10.77 2.68
N PRO A 147 -17.03 -10.57 1.91
CA PRO A 147 -17.01 -9.53 0.90
C PRO A 147 -18.11 -9.80 -0.11
N VAL A 148 -19.10 -8.90 -0.18
CA VAL A 148 -20.02 -8.82 -1.32
C VAL A 148 -19.16 -8.37 -2.49
N VAL A 149 -18.65 -9.34 -3.24
CA VAL A 149 -18.15 -9.07 -4.58
C VAL A 149 -19.38 -8.52 -5.32
N PRO A 150 -19.34 -7.32 -5.93
CA PRO A 150 -20.36 -6.96 -6.88
C PRO A 150 -20.25 -7.99 -7.99
N GLN A 151 -21.09 -9.03 -7.93
CA GLN A 151 -21.33 -9.91 -9.04
C GLN A 151 -22.16 -9.07 -10.00
N VAL A 152 -21.48 -8.30 -10.85
CA VAL A 152 -22.12 -7.87 -12.09
C VAL A 152 -22.36 -9.20 -12.81
N THR A 153 -23.62 -9.63 -12.81
CA THR A 153 -23.99 -10.84 -13.54
C THR A 153 -23.68 -10.59 -15.01
N ALA A 154 -23.35 -11.65 -15.77
CA ALA A 154 -23.13 -11.50 -17.20
C ALA A 154 -24.34 -10.84 -17.91
N ASP A 155 -25.53 -11.02 -17.33
CA ASP A 155 -26.78 -10.42 -17.76
C ASP A 155 -26.82 -8.89 -17.51
N GLU A 156 -26.37 -8.41 -16.35
CA GLU A 156 -26.27 -6.97 -16.06
C GLU A 156 -25.19 -6.27 -16.92
N ALA A 157 -24.05 -6.94 -17.15
CA ALA A 157 -22.99 -6.41 -18.00
C ALA A 157 -23.43 -6.32 -19.47
N SER A 158 -24.15 -7.33 -19.97
CA SER A 158 -24.66 -7.34 -21.34
C SER A 158 -25.80 -6.35 -21.54
N ALA A 159 -26.69 -6.18 -20.56
CA ALA A 159 -27.74 -5.17 -20.59
C ALA A 159 -27.17 -3.75 -20.64
N SER A 160 -26.18 -3.44 -19.79
CA SER A 160 -25.52 -2.13 -19.79
C SER A 160 -24.77 -1.85 -21.10
N LEU A 161 -24.14 -2.88 -21.69
CA LEU A 161 -23.49 -2.75 -22.99
C LEU A 161 -24.49 -2.54 -24.14
N ALA A 162 -25.61 -3.25 -24.14
CA ALA A 162 -26.67 -3.08 -25.12
C ALA A 162 -27.31 -1.69 -25.04
N GLU A 163 -27.50 -1.17 -23.83
CA GLU A 163 -28.01 0.18 -23.59
C GLU A 163 -27.05 1.25 -24.11
N LEU A 164 -25.73 1.08 -23.91
CA LEU A 164 -24.71 1.98 -24.46
C LEU A 164 -24.61 1.92 -25.99
N LEU A 165 -24.76 0.72 -26.58
CA LEU A 165 -24.77 0.55 -28.03
C LEU A 165 -26.01 1.20 -28.67
N ASN A 166 -27.17 1.07 -28.05
CA ASN A 166 -28.40 1.71 -28.51
C ASN A 166 -28.36 3.24 -28.36
N ALA A 167 -27.75 3.75 -27.29
CA ALA A 167 -27.54 5.20 -27.11
C ALA A 167 -26.62 5.81 -28.19
N GLY A 168 -25.67 5.05 -28.72
CA GLY A 168 -24.79 5.48 -29.81
C GLY A 168 -25.42 5.47 -31.21
N LEU A 169 -26.54 4.76 -31.39
CA LEU A 169 -27.22 4.62 -32.69
C LEU A 169 -28.38 5.62 -32.89
N GLY A 170 -28.77 6.36 -31.85
CA GLY A 170 -29.87 7.34 -31.90
C GLY A 170 -29.47 8.77 -32.31
N GLY A 171 -28.23 8.97 -32.78
CA GLY A 171 -27.68 10.30 -33.07
C GLY A 171 -27.16 10.44 -34.50
N ASN A 172 -28.04 10.27 -35.49
CA ASN A 172 -27.89 10.81 -36.84
C ASN A 172 -29.20 10.58 -37.59
N ASP A 173 -30.12 11.53 -37.48
CA ASP A 173 -31.12 11.86 -38.51
C ASP A 173 -31.72 13.22 -38.10
N ASP A 174 -31.05 14.30 -38.52
CA ASP A 174 -31.60 15.59 -38.96
C ASP A 174 -30.45 16.52 -39.44
#